data_AF-A0A3S0H9R0-F1
#
_entry.id   AF-A0A3S0H9R0-F1
#
_cell.length_a   1.000
_cell.length_b   1.000
_cell.length_c   1.000
_cell.angle_alpha   90.00
_cell.angle_beta   90.00
_cell.angle_gamma   90.00
#
_symmetry.space_group_name_H-M   'P 1'
#
loop_
_entity.id
_entity.type
_entity.pdbx_description
1 polymer ?
#
loop_
_entity_poly.entity_id
_entity_poly.type
_entity_poly.pdbx_seq_one_letter_code
_entity_poly.pdbx_strand_id
1 'polypeptide(L)' 'MPKYIPSANPFLVAAAALSGVFLAVHIYLHLGDYTAERGVVAFLQIVGISSAFGAMVLLVLETARNAVEKIFPRD' A
#
# COMPACT_ATOMS: atom_id res chain seq x y z
N MET A 1 -20.88 -24.93 4.67
CA MET A 1 -21.32 -23.57 4.25
C MET A 1 -20.07 -22.71 4.09
N PRO A 2 -19.74 -22.18 2.90
CA PRO A 2 -18.54 -21.36 2.75
C PRO A 2 -18.74 -20.03 3.48
N LYS A 3 -18.08 -19.87 4.63
CA LYS A 3 -18.01 -18.57 5.31
C LYS A 3 -17.08 -17.67 4.50
N TYR A 4 -17.66 -16.61 3.94
CA TYR A 4 -16.95 -15.54 3.25
C TYR A 4 -15.99 -14.86 4.25
N ILE A 5 -14.73 -15.29 4.26
CA ILE A 5 -13.66 -14.62 5.01
C ILE A 5 -13.13 -13.54 4.06
N PRO A 6 -13.21 -12.25 4.43
CA PRO A 6 -12.89 -11.16 3.51
C PRO A 6 -11.44 -11.30 3.05
N SER A 7 -11.24 -11.41 1.73
CA SER A 7 -9.97 -11.12 1.07
C SER A 7 -9.40 -9.83 1.64
N ALA A 8 -8.06 -9.71 1.74
CA ALA A 8 -7.40 -8.49 2.21
C ALA A 8 -8.14 -7.29 1.63
N ASN A 9 -8.80 -6.53 2.52
CA ASN A 9 -9.92 -5.71 2.09
C ASN A 9 -9.38 -4.72 1.05
N PRO A 10 -9.87 -4.72 -0.21
CA PRO A 10 -9.36 -3.82 -1.23
C PRO A 10 -9.41 -2.36 -0.78
N PHE A 11 -10.30 -2.03 0.17
CA PHE A 11 -10.34 -0.74 0.85
C PHE A 11 -9.07 -0.42 1.66
N LEU A 12 -8.44 -1.38 2.35
CA LEU A 12 -7.19 -1.15 3.11
C LEU A 12 -6.00 -0.90 2.18
N VAL A 13 -5.94 -1.62 1.07
CA VAL A 13 -4.92 -1.45 0.03
C VAL A 13 -5.07 -0.09 -0.63
N ALA A 14 -6.29 0.25 -1.03
CA ALA A 14 -6.62 1.54 -1.60
C ALA A 14 -6.32 2.67 -0.61
N ALA A 15 -6.66 2.51 0.68
CA ALA A 15 -6.37 3.50 1.71
C ALA A 15 -4.86 3.73 1.89
N ALA A 16 -4.05 2.67 1.90
CA ALA A 16 -2.59 2.78 2.00
C ALA A 16 -1.98 3.47 0.76
N ALA A 17 -2.44 3.10 -0.44
CA ALA A 17 -2.01 3.72 -1.69
C ALA A 17 -2.39 5.21 -1.75
N LEU A 18 -3.64 5.54 -1.41
CA LEU A 18 -4.14 6.92 -1.36
C LEU A 18 -3.40 7.77 -0.31
N SER A 19 -3.03 7.18 0.83
CA SER A 19 -2.23 7.87 1.86
C SER A 19 -0.82 8.20 1.36
N GLY A 20 -0.19 7.30 0.61
CA GLY A 20 1.10 7.55 -0.03
C GLY A 20 1.05 8.63 -1.10
N VAL A 21 0.00 8.65 -1.93
CA VAL A 21 -0.24 9.72 -2.92
C VAL A 21 -0.46 11.06 -2.23
N PHE A 22 -1.27 11.10 -1.16
CA PHE A 22 -1.53 12.33 -0.41
C PHE A 22 -0.25 12.90 0.22
N LEU A 23 0.59 12.05 0.82
CA LEU A 23 1.89 12.44 1.36
C LEU A 23 2.82 12.98 0.26
N ALA A 24 2.86 12.33 -0.90
CA ALA A 24 3.65 12.78 -2.03
C ALA A 24 3.21 14.16 -2.55
N VAL A 25 1.90 14.39 -2.67
CA VAL A 25 1.35 15.70 -3.03
C VAL A 25 1.69 16.75 -1.97
N HIS A 26 1.55 16.41 -0.68
CA HIS A 26 1.87 17.31 0.42
C HIS A 26 3.33 17.77 0.38
N ILE A 27 4.26 16.83 0.15
CA ILE A 27 5.69 17.12 0.01
C ILE A 27 5.95 17.97 -1.24
N TYR A 28 5.32 17.66 -2.37
CA TYR A 28 5.44 18.43 -3.62
C TYR A 28 5.03 19.89 -3.46
N LEU A 29 3.91 20.15 -2.77
CA LEU A 29 3.41 21.51 -2.54
C LEU A 29 4.26 22.31 -1.56
N HIS A 30 4.99 21.66 -0.65
CA HIS A 30 5.81 22.30 0.38
C HIS A 30 7.32 22.27 0.08
N LEU A 31 7.71 21.83 -1.12
CA LEU A 31 9.09 21.70 -1.56
C LEU A 31 9.78 23.04 -1.90
N GLY A 32 9.23 24.19 -1.46
CA GLY A 32 9.75 25.57 -1.57
C GLY A 32 11.06 25.78 -2.34
N ASP A 33 10.98 26.51 -3.47
CA ASP A 33 12.10 26.91 -4.34
C ASP A 33 12.97 25.78 -4.96
N TYR A 34 12.66 24.51 -4.70
CA TYR A 34 13.24 23.42 -5.50
C TYR A 34 12.71 23.51 -6.94
N THR A 35 13.62 23.49 -7.91
CA THR A 35 13.29 23.42 -9.35
C THR A 35 12.22 22.34 -9.56
N ALA A 36 11.11 22.67 -10.23
CA ALA A 36 9.94 21.81 -10.39
C ALA A 36 10.29 20.37 -10.82
N GLU A 37 11.33 20.21 -11.64
CA GLU A 37 11.90 18.93 -12.06
C GLU A 37 12.29 18.01 -10.89
N ARG A 38 12.97 18.54 -9.86
CA ARG A 38 13.37 17.78 -8.67
C ARG A 38 12.17 17.40 -7.81
N GLY A 39 11.15 18.27 -7.75
CA GLY A 39 9.90 17.98 -7.03
C GLY A 39 9.12 16.84 -7.68
N VAL A 40 9.06 16.82 -9.02
CA VAL A 40 8.42 15.73 -9.77
C VAL A 40 9.14 14.41 -9.57
N VAL A 41 10.48 14.40 -9.59
CA VAL A 41 11.27 13.19 -9.31
C VAL A 41 11.01 12.66 -7.91
N ALA A 42 11.02 13.53 -6.88
CA ALA A 42 10.73 13.14 -5.51
C ALA A 42 9.30 12.60 -5.36
N PHE A 43 8.31 13.24 -6.00
CA PHE A 43 6.93 12.78 -6.02
C PHE A 43 6.82 11.36 -6.59
N LEU A 44 7.41 11.12 -7.77
CA LEU A 44 7.38 9.80 -8.42
C LEU A 44 8.05 8.72 -7.57
N GLN A 45 9.17 9.05 -6.91
CA GLN A 45 9.84 8.14 -5.98
C GLN A 45 8.97 7.77 -4.78
N ILE A 46 8.32 8.75 -4.15
CA ILE A 46 7.44 8.52 -3.00
C ILE A 46 6.22 7.67 -3.39
N VAL A 47 5.60 7.97 -4.53
CA VAL A 47 4.48 7.16 -5.06
C VAL A 47 4.93 5.74 -5.35
N GLY A 48 6.08 5.55 -5.99
CA GLY A 48 6.66 4.24 -6.28
C GLY A 48 6.93 3.42 -5.02
N ILE A 49 7.60 4.02 -4.03
CA ILE A 49 7.92 3.39 -2.74
C ILE A 49 6.64 3.02 -1.98
N SER A 50 5.67 3.93 -1.91
CA SER A 50 4.41 3.69 -1.20
C SER A 50 3.61 2.56 -1.85
N SER A 51 3.61 2.50 -3.19
CA SER A 51 2.95 1.43 -3.96
C SER A 51 3.61 0.07 -3.71
N ALA A 52 4.94 0.02 -3.78
CA ALA A 52 5.71 -1.19 -3.52
C ALA A 52 5.52 -1.69 -2.08
N PHE A 53 5.51 -0.77 -1.10
CA PHE A 53 5.25 -1.09 0.29
C PHE A 53 3.83 -1.64 0.49
N GLY A 54 2.82 -1.01 -0.11
CA GLY A 54 1.44 -1.52 -0.08
C GLY A 54 1.31 -2.93 -0.65
N ALA A 55 1.98 -3.21 -1.78
CA ALA A 55 2.02 -4.54 -2.38
C ALA A 55 2.73 -5.57 -1.49
N MET A 56 3.83 -5.21 -0.82
CA MET A 56 4.48 -6.10 0.15
C MET A 56 3.58 -6.42 1.33
N VAL A 57 2.91 -5.42 1.91
CA VAL A 57 1.98 -5.64 3.03
C VAL A 57 0.86 -6.61 2.62
N LEU A 58 0.32 -6.44 1.41
CA LEU A 58 -0.66 -7.37 0.84
C LEU A 58 -0.13 -8.80 0.78
N LEU A 59 1.05 -9.01 0.19
CA LEU A 59 1.66 -10.33 0.06
C LEU A 59 1.95 -10.97 1.42
N VAL A 60 2.38 -10.18 2.40
CA VAL A 60 2.59 -10.66 3.78
C VAL A 60 1.27 -11.11 4.41
N LEU A 61 0.20 -10.33 4.26
CA LEU A 61 -1.12 -10.69 4.80
C LEU A 61 -1.69 -11.95 4.12
N GLU A 62 -1.57 -12.07 2.80
CA GLU A 62 -1.97 -13.27 2.07
C GLU A 62 -1.14 -14.49 2.49
N THR A 63 0.17 -14.33 2.66
CA THR A 63 1.05 -15.40 3.13
C THR A 63 0.70 -15.84 4.55
N ALA A 64 0.48 -14.88 5.46
CA ALA A 64 0.07 -15.16 6.83
C ALA A 64 -1.28 -15.89 6.86
N ARG A 65 -2.23 -15.48 6.02
CA ARG A 65 -3.52 -16.18 5.86
C ARG A 65 -3.30 -17.62 5.40
N ASN A 66 -2.55 -17.83 4.32
CA ASN A 66 -2.29 -19.17 3.78
C ASN A 66 -1.59 -20.07 4.81
N ALA A 67 -0.72 -19.51 5.65
CA ALA A 67 -0.09 -20.22 6.74
C ALA A 67 -1.10 -20.60 7.84
N VAL A 68 -1.96 -19.67 8.24
CA VAL A 68 -3.02 -19.92 9.25
C VAL A 68 -4.01 -20.97 8.76
N GLU A 69 -4.44 -20.93 7.49
CA GLU A 69 -5.33 -21.93 6.89
C GLU A 69 -4.71 -23.34 6.88
N LYS A 70 -3.38 -23.43 6.68
CA LYS A 70 -2.66 -24.71 6.78
C LYS A 70 -2.54 -25.24 8.21
N ILE A 71 -2.38 -24.35 9.20
CA ILE A 71 -2.19 -24.74 10.61
C ILE A 71 -3.52 -25.07 11.27
N PHE A 72 -4.57 -24.31 10.95
CA PHE A 72 -5.94 -24.53 11.45
C PHE A 72 -6.87 -24.79 10.27
N PRO A 73 -6.76 -25.95 9.61
CA PRO A 73 -7.73 -26.35 8.62
C PRO A 73 -9.09 -26.42 9.32
N ARG A 74 -10.01 -25.55 8.91
CA ARG A 74 -11.38 -25.54 9.43
C ARG A 74 -12.19 -26.49 8.57
N ASP A 75 -12.45 -27.67 9.10
CA ASP A 75 -13.38 -28.67 8.57
C ASP A 75 -14.79 -28.08 8.31
#